data_AF-A0A7C1J3C0-F1
#
_entry.id   AF-A0A7C1J3C0-F1
#
_cell.length_a   1.000
_cell.length_b   1.000
_cell.length_c   1.000
_cell.angle_alpha   90.00
_cell.angle_beta   90.00
_cell.angle_gamma   90.00
#
_symmetry.space_group_name_H-M   'P 1'
#
loop_
_entity.id
_entity.type
_entity.pdbx_description
1 polymer ?
#
loop_
_entity_poly.entity_id
_entity_poly.type
_entity_poly.pdbx_seq_one_letter_code
_entity_poly.pdbx_strand_id
1 'polypeptide(L)'
;MYNDKNFKTAHPLTFGLSLTAGTGIVLMITALALGVMHVAGENTSALGMIFALGVVLTVIGIGGWLSVTRPFTHFDDINQPVEDDHGHAAHGDDHAIVPHDDHSVSSHESH
;
A
#
# COMPACT_ATOMS: atom_id res chain seq x y z
N MET A 1 -3.53 37.20 -6.20
CA MET A 1 -4.79 36.48 -5.97
C MET A 1 -4.44 35.10 -5.44
N TYR A 2 -4.73 34.83 -4.18
CA TYR A 2 -4.45 33.55 -3.54
C TYR A 2 -5.57 32.58 -3.93
N ASN A 3 -5.25 31.58 -4.74
CA ASN A 3 -6.22 30.61 -5.26
C ASN A 3 -6.69 29.70 -4.12
N ASP A 4 -8.00 29.48 -4.02
CA ASP A 4 -8.65 28.75 -2.93
C ASP A 4 -8.01 27.38 -2.70
N LYS A 5 -7.45 27.22 -1.50
CA LYS A 5 -6.89 25.98 -0.98
C LYS A 5 -8.02 25.00 -0.64
N ASN A 6 -8.74 24.55 -1.66
CA ASN A 6 -9.67 23.45 -1.54
C ASN A 6 -8.84 22.18 -1.33
N PHE A 7 -8.78 21.71 -0.09
CA PHE A 7 -8.15 20.44 0.29
C PHE A 7 -8.98 19.29 -0.30
N LYS A 8 -8.86 19.06 -1.61
CA LYS A 8 -9.52 17.94 -2.28
C LYS A 8 -8.78 16.67 -1.89
N THR A 9 -9.40 15.85 -1.05
CA THR A 9 -8.92 14.49 -0.79
C THR A 9 -8.99 13.70 -2.10
N ALA A 10 -7.84 13.21 -2.59
CA ALA A 10 -7.77 12.43 -3.83
C ALA A 10 -8.68 11.18 -3.79
N HIS A 11 -8.86 10.60 -2.59
CA HIS A 11 -9.73 9.46 -2.36
C HIS A 11 -10.63 9.70 -1.13
N PRO A 12 -11.78 10.37 -1.31
CA PRO A 12 -12.65 10.77 -0.20
C PRO A 12 -13.23 9.56 0.56
N LEU A 13 -13.47 8.45 -0.14
CA LEU A 13 -14.00 7.22 0.44
C LEU A 13 -12.98 6.59 1.39
N THR A 14 -11.75 6.37 0.92
CA THR A 14 -10.65 5.82 1.73
C THR A 14 -10.33 6.73 2.91
N PHE A 15 -10.36 8.05 2.70
CA PHE A 15 -10.22 9.03 3.77
C PHE A 15 -11.31 8.89 4.83
N GLY A 16 -12.58 8.75 4.42
CA GLY A 16 -13.71 8.54 5.33
C GLY A 16 -13.55 7.26 6.15
N LEU A 17 -13.14 6.15 5.53
CA LEU A 17 -12.89 4.87 6.21
C LEU A 17 -11.76 4.98 7.23
N SER A 18 -10.67 5.69 6.90
CA SER A 18 -9.58 5.97 7.83
C SER A 18 -10.03 6.80 9.02
N LEU A 19 -10.89 7.80 8.78
CA LEU A 19 -11.46 8.63 9.83
C LEU A 19 -12.36 7.79 10.75
N THR A 20 -13.23 6.94 10.19
CA THR A 20 -14.06 6.01 10.95
C THR A 20 -13.22 5.06 11.81
N ALA A 21 -12.17 4.45 11.24
CA ALA A 21 -11.27 3.57 11.97
C ALA A 21 -10.55 4.30 13.10
N GLY A 22 -10.02 5.50 12.80
CA GLY A 22 -9.33 6.35 13.76
C GLY A 22 -10.22 6.80 14.91
N THR A 23 -11.46 7.21 14.64
CA THR A 23 -12.45 7.53 15.68
C THR A 23 -12.71 6.34 16.59
N GLY A 24 -12.83 5.12 16.03
CA GLY A 24 -12.97 3.90 16.83
C GLY A 24 -11.82 3.70 17.81
N ILE A 25 -10.58 3.90 17.36
CA ILE A 25 -9.37 3.80 18.20
C ILE A 25 -9.37 4.86 19.30
N VAL A 26 -9.69 6.12 18.96
CA VAL A 26 -9.77 7.21 19.95
C VAL A 26 -10.79 6.88 21.04
N LEU A 27 -11.98 6.39 20.68
CA LEU A 27 -13.00 6.00 21.65
C LEU A 27 -12.52 4.87 22.57
N MET A 28 -11.82 3.86 22.03
CA MET A 28 -11.25 2.79 22.85
C MET A 28 -10.22 3.32 23.84
N ILE A 29 -9.28 4.15 23.40
CA ILE A 29 -8.24 4.73 24.27
C ILE A 29 -8.88 5.60 25.36
N THR A 30 -9.84 6.46 25.01
CA THR A 30 -10.54 7.31 25.97
C THR A 30 -11.33 6.46 26.99
N ALA A 31 -12.03 5.41 26.55
CA ALA A 31 -12.76 4.52 27.45
C ALA A 31 -11.82 3.80 28.43
N LEU A 32 -10.66 3.34 27.96
CA LEU A 32 -9.65 2.70 28.83
C LEU A 32 -9.03 3.69 29.81
N ALA A 33 -8.68 4.89 29.36
CA ALA A 33 -8.13 5.94 30.22
C ALA A 33 -9.12 6.32 31.35
N LEU A 34 -10.39 6.54 31.01
CA LEU A 34 -11.44 6.79 31.98
C LEU A 34 -11.66 5.58 32.89
N GLY A 35 -11.60 4.36 32.36
CA GLY A 35 -11.74 3.12 33.13
C GLY A 35 -10.67 2.97 34.22
N VAL A 36 -9.42 3.39 33.96
CA VAL A 36 -8.33 3.32 34.95
C VAL A 36 -8.49 4.38 36.05
N MET A 37 -9.02 5.56 35.73
CA MET A 37 -9.19 6.65 36.71
C MET A 37 -10.35 6.43 37.68
N HIS A 38 -11.35 5.61 37.31
CA HIS A 38 -12.53 5.38 38.14
C HIS A 38 -12.33 4.24 39.14
N VAL A 39 -12.25 4.58 40.43
CA VAL A 39 -12.32 3.63 41.55
C VAL A 39 -13.79 3.38 41.90
N ALA A 40 -14.25 2.16 41.62
CA ALA A 40 -15.48 1.50 42.10
C ALA A 40 -16.65 2.42 42.52
N GLY A 41 -17.57 2.69 41.59
CA GLY A 41 -18.83 3.38 41.90
C GLY A 41 -19.57 3.96 40.68
N GLU A 42 -18.88 4.14 39.56
CA GLU A 42 -19.47 4.67 38.33
C GLU A 42 -20.02 3.60 37.39
N ASN A 43 -20.84 4.03 36.41
CA ASN A 43 -21.49 3.21 35.39
C ASN A 43 -20.47 2.52 34.45
N THR A 44 -19.80 1.47 34.94
CA THR A 44 -18.85 0.62 34.20
C THR A 44 -19.45 0.05 32.90
N SER A 45 -20.76 -0.23 32.89
CA SER A 45 -21.49 -0.66 31.68
C SER A 45 -21.43 0.38 30.55
N ALA A 46 -21.49 1.68 30.87
CA ALA A 46 -21.42 2.72 29.85
C ALA A 46 -20.02 2.80 29.22
N LEU A 47 -18.97 2.70 30.03
CA LEU A 47 -17.59 2.65 29.53
C LEU A 47 -17.35 1.41 28.65
N GLY A 48 -17.89 0.25 29.06
CA GLY A 48 -17.84 -0.97 28.25
C GLY A 48 -18.54 -0.82 26.90
N MET A 49 -19.70 -0.15 26.85
CA MET A 49 -20.41 0.14 25.60
C MET A 49 -19.64 1.10 24.69
N ILE A 50 -19.02 2.15 25.24
CA ILE A 50 -18.19 3.08 24.46
C ILE A 50 -16.99 2.34 23.85
N PHE A 51 -16.34 1.48 24.64
CA PHE A 51 -15.24 0.65 24.14
C PHE A 51 -15.71 -0.29 23.02
N ALA A 52 -16.82 -1.00 23.21
CA ALA A 52 -17.38 -1.90 22.21
C ALA A 52 -17.78 -1.16 20.91
N LEU A 53 -18.36 0.04 21.03
CA LEU A 53 -18.62 0.91 19.88
C LEU A 53 -17.33 1.26 19.14
N GLY A 54 -16.27 1.58 19.88
CA GLY A 54 -14.94 1.82 19.31
C GLY A 54 -14.42 0.63 18.48
N VAL A 55 -14.54 -0.59 19.02
CA VAL A 55 -14.18 -1.84 18.31
C VAL A 55 -14.99 -1.98 17.02
N VAL A 56 -16.31 -1.80 17.06
CA VAL A 56 -17.18 -1.92 15.87
C VAL A 56 -16.77 -0.91 14.79
N LEU A 57 -16.53 0.34 15.16
CA LEU A 57 -16.10 1.37 14.21
C LEU A 57 -14.72 1.04 13.59
N THR A 58 -13.78 0.54 14.38
CA THR A 58 -12.47 0.10 13.87
C THR A 58 -12.61 -1.07 12.90
N VAL A 59 -13.43 -2.08 13.23
CA VAL A 59 -13.68 -3.23 12.35
C VAL A 59 -14.35 -2.81 11.04
N ILE A 60 -15.34 -1.91 11.09
CA ILE A 60 -16.01 -1.39 9.89
C ILE A 60 -15.02 -0.59 9.03
N GLY A 61 -14.19 0.26 9.64
CA GLY A 61 -13.19 1.04 8.90
C GLY A 61 -12.15 0.16 8.21
N ILE A 62 -11.59 -0.83 8.91
CA ILE A 62 -10.60 -1.78 8.34
C ILE A 62 -11.25 -2.69 7.30
N GLY A 63 -12.40 -3.28 7.62
CA GLY A 63 -13.13 -4.19 6.72
C GLY A 63 -13.62 -3.47 5.45
N GLY A 64 -14.12 -2.24 5.60
CA GLY A 64 -14.47 -1.37 4.48
C GLY A 64 -13.26 -1.04 3.63
N TRP A 65 -12.11 -0.75 4.24
CA TRP A 65 -10.88 -0.47 3.51
C TRP A 65 -10.43 -1.67 2.69
N LEU A 66 -10.35 -2.87 3.30
CA LEU A 66 -10.00 -4.11 2.61
C LEU A 66 -10.96 -4.43 1.45
N SER A 67 -12.25 -4.14 1.61
CA SER A 67 -13.26 -4.37 0.58
C SER A 67 -13.12 -3.45 -0.64
N VAL A 68 -12.61 -2.23 -0.41
CA VAL A 68 -12.42 -1.18 -1.43
C VAL A 68 -11.08 -1.33 -2.13
N THR A 69 -9.99 -1.41 -1.38
CA THR A 69 -8.65 -1.45 -1.96
C THR A 69 -8.30 -2.83 -2.49
N ARG A 70 -8.94 -3.88 -1.96
CA ARG A 70 -8.75 -5.29 -2.34
C ARG A 70 -7.28 -5.59 -2.63
N PRO A 71 -6.38 -5.36 -1.66
CA PRO A 71 -4.94 -5.50 -1.91
C PRO A 71 -4.58 -6.91 -2.37
N PHE A 72 -5.46 -7.88 -2.13
CA PHE A 72 -5.30 -9.28 -2.46
C PHE A 72 -5.67 -9.69 -3.89
N THR A 73 -6.22 -8.81 -4.72
CA THR A 73 -6.58 -9.19 -6.10
C THR A 73 -5.47 -8.99 -7.11
N HIS A 74 -4.41 -8.26 -6.76
CA HIS A 74 -3.28 -7.96 -7.65
C HIS A 74 -1.96 -8.44 -7.03
N PHE A 75 -2.01 -9.52 -6.24
CA PHE A 75 -0.79 -10.18 -5.80
C PHE A 75 -0.08 -10.76 -7.03
N ASP A 76 1.05 -10.12 -7.36
CA ASP A 76 2.15 -10.57 -8.22
C ASP A 76 1.82 -11.81 -9.07
N ASP A 77 1.18 -11.57 -10.22
CA ASP A 77 1.12 -12.60 -11.27
C ASP A 77 2.55 -12.82 -11.74
N ILE A 78 3.21 -13.85 -11.22
CA ILE A 78 4.60 -14.20 -11.54
C ILE A 78 4.83 -14.39 -13.05
N ASN A 79 3.76 -14.55 -13.84
CA ASN A 79 3.83 -14.68 -15.29
C ASN A 79 3.75 -13.34 -16.02
N GLN A 80 3.46 -12.24 -15.32
CA GLN A 80 3.58 -10.89 -15.86
C GLN A 80 4.87 -10.26 -15.36
N PRO A 81 5.85 -10.00 -16.25
CA PRO A 81 7.00 -9.21 -15.86
C PRO A 81 6.52 -7.84 -15.41
N VAL A 82 7.02 -7.37 -14.27
CA VAL A 82 6.94 -5.95 -13.91
C VAL A 82 7.47 -5.16 -15.10
N GLU A 83 6.68 -4.23 -15.66
CA GLU A 83 7.22 -3.25 -16.59
C GLU A 83 8.35 -2.54 -15.83
N ASP A 84 9.59 -2.83 -16.23
CA ASP A 84 10.77 -2.14 -15.74
C ASP A 84 10.59 -0.64 -16.08
N ASP A 85 10.13 0.15 -15.10
CA ASP A 85 10.27 1.61 -15.08
C ASP A 85 11.73 2.01 -14.80
N HIS A 86 12.65 1.22 -15.35
CA HIS A 86 14.07 1.49 -15.47
C HIS A 86 14.33 1.56 -16.97
N GLY A 87 13.96 2.70 -17.55
CA GLY A 87 14.37 3.10 -18.89
C GLY A 87 15.89 3.17 -18.96
N HIS A 88 16.55 2.02 -19.13
CA HIS A 88 17.72 1.97 -19.97
C HIS A 88 17.21 2.26 -21.37
N ALA A 89 17.49 3.49 -21.80
CA ALA A 89 17.30 3.92 -23.17
C ALA A 89 17.62 2.75 -24.10
N ALA A 90 16.70 2.47 -25.01
CA ALA A 90 17.05 1.81 -26.25
C ALA A 90 18.15 2.66 -26.90
N HIS A 91 19.40 2.37 -26.53
CA HIS A 91 20.54 2.64 -27.38
C HIS A 91 20.20 1.91 -28.67
N GLY A 92 19.88 2.72 -29.67
CA GLY A 92 19.73 2.26 -31.03
C GLY A 92 21.02 1.59 -31.43
N ASP A 93 21.03 0.27 -31.30
CA ASP A 93 22.14 -0.52 -31.74
C ASP A 93 21.75 -1.08 -33.10
N ASP A 94 22.17 -0.28 -34.09
CA ASP A 94 22.57 -0.62 -35.46
C ASP A 94 23.61 -1.77 -35.49
N HIS A 95 23.44 -2.78 -34.64
CA HIS A 95 24.26 -3.98 -34.59
C HIS A 95 23.52 -5.09 -35.32
N ALA A 96 23.37 -4.86 -36.63
CA ALA A 96 23.35 -5.96 -37.57
C ALA A 96 24.47 -6.93 -37.19
N ILE A 97 24.10 -8.18 -36.93
CA ILE A 97 25.06 -9.28 -36.74
C ILE A 97 25.83 -9.39 -38.06
N VAL A 98 27.01 -8.78 -38.11
CA VAL A 98 27.97 -9.01 -39.19
C VAL A 98 28.58 -10.38 -38.93
N PRO A 99 28.48 -11.34 -39.87
CA PRO A 99 29.17 -12.61 -39.75
C PRO A 99 30.66 -12.34 -39.61
N HIS A 100 31.28 -12.82 -38.53
CA HIS A 100 32.72 -12.76 -38.38
C HIS A 100 33.33 -13.84 -39.27
N ASP A 101 34.13 -13.43 -40.27
CA ASP A 101 34.85 -14.38 -41.11
C ASP A 101 35.75 -15.27 -40.25
N ASP A 102 35.58 -16.57 -40.48
CA ASP A 102 36.13 -17.68 -39.72
C ASP A 102 37.60 -17.91 -40.12
N HIS A 103 38.50 -17.08 -39.62
CA HIS A 103 39.95 -17.30 -39.77
C HIS A 103 40.43 -18.30 -38.71
N SER A 104 40.19 -19.58 -39.01
CA SER A 104 40.81 -20.69 -38.32
C SER A 104 42.33 -20.72 -38.58
N VAL A 105 43.05 -20.64 -37.47
CA VAL A 105 44.40 -21.12 -37.14
C VAL A 105 45.15 -21.88 -38.26
N SER A 106 46.33 -21.36 -38.57
CA SER A 106 47.33 -21.97 -39.46
C SER A 106 47.82 -23.34 -38.98
N SER A 107 47.97 -24.27 -39.91
CA SER A 107 48.92 -25.39 -39.77
C SER A 107 50.16 -25.12 -40.63
N HIS A 108 51.31 -25.02 -39.95
CA HIS A 108 52.68 -25.28 -40.42
C HIS A 108 52.75 -26.51 -41.35
N GLU A 109 53.72 -26.76 -42.23
CA GLU A 109 54.87 -26.04 -42.83
C GLU A 109 55.47 -27.01 -43.88
N SER A 110 56.13 -26.45 -44.90
CA SER A 110 57.34 -26.97 -45.58
C SER A 110 57.35 -28.28 -46.44
N HIS A 111 57.97 -28.10 -47.62
CA HIS A 111 58.60 -29.04 -48.56
C HIS A 111 57.74 -29.81 -49.58
#